data_AF-A0A9W8I2M6-F1
#
_entry.id   AF-A0A9W8I2M6-F1
#
_cell.length_a   1.000
_cell.length_b   1.000
_cell.length_c   1.000
_cell.angle_alpha   90.00
_cell.angle_beta   90.00
_cell.angle_gamma   90.00
#
_symmetry.space_group_name_H-M   'P 1'
#
loop_
_entity.id
_entity.type
_entity.pdbx_description
1 polymer ?
#
loop_
_entity_poly.entity_id
_entity_poly.type
_entity_poly.pdbx_seq_one_letter_code
_entity_poly.pdbx_strand_id
1 'polypeptide(L)'
;MLVERIAQTPDVAEELQRSDAPIWLGGLLAPEAFITATRQAVAKQLACSLEELQLNLVLHHAEGAFAVSGLRIEGAAWSAANPLVLNDGSHESLPTCFLTWSLGASLPSDTAAVDLALVPVYLNRDRDSLMFVASLPIDLENGATPDAVTQRAVAIVAA
;
A
#
# COMPACT_ATOMS: atom_id res chain seq x y z
N MET A 1 -18.57 -8.65 13.63
CA MET A 1 -19.67 -8.75 12.65
C MET A 1 -19.35 -8.16 11.27
N LEU A 2 -18.59 -7.05 11.14
CA LEU A 2 -18.17 -6.54 9.80
C LEU A 2 -16.99 -7.33 9.18
N VAL A 3 -16.03 -7.76 10.01
CA VAL A 3 -14.81 -8.45 9.56
C VAL A 3 -15.03 -9.85 8.97
N GLU A 4 -16.00 -10.61 9.47
CA GLU A 4 -16.38 -11.90 8.87
C GLU A 4 -17.10 -11.73 7.54
N ARG A 5 -17.84 -10.63 7.35
CA ARG A 5 -18.54 -10.34 6.09
C ARG A 5 -17.58 -9.98 4.96
N ILE A 6 -16.54 -9.20 5.24
CA ILE A 6 -15.53 -8.81 4.23
C ILE A 6 -14.77 -10.05 3.74
N ALA A 7 -14.39 -10.95 4.64
CA ALA A 7 -13.65 -12.16 4.28
C ALA A 7 -14.49 -13.20 3.51
N GLN A 8 -15.82 -13.19 3.66
CA GLN A 8 -16.70 -14.21 3.09
C GLN A 8 -17.51 -13.73 1.87
N THR A 9 -17.52 -12.44 1.55
CA THR A 9 -18.41 -11.91 0.51
C THR A 9 -17.66 -10.96 -0.44
N PRO A 10 -17.31 -11.40 -1.66
CA PRO A 10 -16.62 -10.56 -2.64
C PRO A 10 -17.40 -9.27 -2.98
N ASP A 11 -18.74 -9.26 -2.82
CA ASP A 11 -19.57 -8.05 -2.99
C ASP A 11 -19.13 -6.88 -2.09
N VAL A 12 -18.63 -7.16 -0.88
CA VAL A 12 -18.23 -6.10 0.05
C VAL A 12 -16.95 -5.42 -0.42
N ALA A 13 -16.02 -6.16 -1.01
CA ALA A 13 -14.82 -5.57 -1.59
C ALA A 13 -15.19 -4.67 -2.78
N GLU A 14 -16.09 -5.11 -3.66
CA GLU A 14 -16.56 -4.28 -4.79
C GLU A 14 -17.32 -3.03 -4.33
N GLU A 15 -18.10 -3.14 -3.25
CA GLU A 15 -18.77 -1.99 -2.64
C GLU A 15 -17.77 -0.98 -2.08
N LEU A 16 -16.73 -1.45 -1.37
CA LEU A 16 -15.67 -0.60 -0.83
C LEU A 16 -14.90 0.10 -1.96
N GLN A 17 -14.54 -0.63 -3.01
CA GLN A 17 -13.86 -0.13 -4.21
C GLN A 17 -14.69 0.94 -4.94
N ARG A 18 -16.03 0.81 -4.94
CA ARG A 18 -16.95 1.81 -5.54
C ARG A 18 -17.20 3.02 -4.64
N SER A 19 -17.14 2.82 -3.34
CA SER A 19 -17.48 3.86 -2.36
C SER A 19 -16.40 4.92 -2.19
N ASP A 20 -15.15 4.61 -2.57
CA ASP A 20 -13.95 5.40 -2.27
C ASP A 20 -13.83 5.81 -0.79
N ALA A 21 -14.56 5.12 0.11
CA ALA A 21 -14.57 5.42 1.53
C ALA A 21 -13.24 4.94 2.12
N PRO A 22 -12.43 5.84 2.70
CA PRO A 22 -11.11 5.47 3.22
C PRO A 22 -11.26 4.53 4.42
N ILE A 23 -10.65 3.35 4.30
CA ILE A 23 -10.64 2.33 5.34
C ILE A 23 -9.45 2.56 6.25
N TRP A 24 -9.68 2.67 7.55
CA TRP A 24 -8.60 2.75 8.53
C TRP A 24 -8.04 1.36 8.83
N LEU A 25 -6.90 1.01 8.21
CA LEU A 25 -6.29 -0.32 8.32
C LEU A 25 -5.91 -0.67 9.77
N GLY A 26 -5.37 0.29 10.53
CA GLY A 26 -4.99 0.11 11.94
C GLY A 26 -6.19 -0.11 12.87
N GLY A 27 -7.39 0.32 12.45
CA GLY A 27 -8.64 0.11 13.19
C GLY A 27 -9.35 -1.22 12.88
N LEU A 28 -8.86 -2.00 11.92
CA LEU A 28 -9.47 -3.29 11.56
C LEU A 28 -9.13 -4.36 12.61
N LEU A 29 -10.11 -5.18 12.98
CA LEU A 29 -9.87 -6.35 13.84
C LEU A 29 -9.03 -7.44 13.15
N ALA A 30 -9.06 -7.48 11.81
CA ALA A 30 -8.38 -8.48 10.98
C ALA A 30 -7.92 -7.85 9.64
N PRO A 31 -6.88 -7.01 9.66
CA PRO A 31 -6.37 -6.31 8.46
C PRO A 31 -5.76 -7.26 7.43
N GLU A 32 -5.15 -8.35 7.85
CA GLU A 32 -4.63 -9.40 6.96
C GLU A 32 -5.77 -10.09 6.17
N ALA A 33 -6.92 -10.29 6.81
CA ALA A 33 -8.11 -10.82 6.16
C ALA A 33 -8.68 -9.82 5.14
N PHE A 34 -8.61 -8.52 5.43
CA PHE A 34 -8.98 -7.48 4.48
C PHE A 34 -8.08 -7.51 3.23
N ILE A 35 -6.76 -7.56 3.39
CA ILE A 35 -5.83 -7.70 2.26
C ILE A 35 -6.13 -8.98 1.45
N THR A 36 -6.35 -10.10 2.14
CA THR A 36 -6.68 -11.37 1.46
C THR A 36 -8.00 -11.30 0.69
N ALA A 37 -9.03 -10.69 1.27
CA ALA A 37 -10.34 -10.52 0.64
C ALA A 37 -10.27 -9.62 -0.60
N THR A 38 -9.57 -8.49 -0.52
CA THR A 38 -9.39 -7.60 -1.69
C THR A 38 -8.62 -8.30 -2.81
N ARG A 39 -7.58 -9.08 -2.48
CA ARG A 39 -6.86 -9.91 -3.46
C ARG A 39 -7.78 -10.89 -4.18
N GLN A 40 -8.61 -11.61 -3.42
CA GLN A 40 -9.56 -12.58 -3.97
C GLN A 40 -10.62 -11.91 -4.85
N ALA A 41 -11.12 -10.74 -4.44
CA ALA A 41 -12.08 -9.97 -5.22
C ALA A 41 -11.48 -9.52 -6.56
N VAL A 42 -10.28 -8.93 -6.55
CA VAL A 42 -9.62 -8.48 -7.78
C VAL A 42 -9.21 -9.67 -8.67
N ALA A 43 -8.72 -10.78 -8.10
CA ALA A 43 -8.40 -11.98 -8.88
C ALA A 43 -9.63 -12.54 -9.60
N LYS A 44 -10.79 -12.52 -8.94
CA LYS A 44 -12.06 -12.92 -9.55
C LYS A 44 -12.49 -11.97 -10.67
N GLN A 45 -12.32 -10.66 -10.48
CA GLN A 45 -12.63 -9.64 -11.50
C GLN A 45 -11.73 -9.77 -12.73
N LEU A 46 -10.43 -9.99 -12.53
CA LEU A 46 -9.43 -10.13 -13.59
C LEU A 46 -9.35 -11.55 -14.16
N ALA A 47 -10.10 -12.50 -13.61
CA ALA A 47 -10.04 -13.93 -13.93
C ALA A 47 -8.60 -14.49 -13.93
N CYS A 48 -7.79 -14.08 -12.95
CA CYS A 48 -6.39 -14.49 -12.80
C CYS A 48 -6.15 -15.29 -11.52
N SER A 49 -4.95 -15.88 -11.38
CA SER A 49 -4.50 -16.51 -10.15
C SER A 49 -4.21 -15.45 -9.06
N LEU A 50 -4.36 -15.84 -7.79
CA LEU A 50 -3.96 -15.01 -6.65
C LEU A 50 -2.45 -14.75 -6.63
N GLU A 51 -1.65 -15.67 -7.16
CA GLU A 51 -0.19 -15.59 -7.21
C GLU A 51 0.31 -14.61 -8.28
N GLU A 52 -0.54 -14.34 -9.28
CA GLU A 52 -0.22 -13.37 -10.33
C GLU A 52 -0.41 -11.93 -9.85
N LEU A 53 -1.08 -11.71 -8.71
CA LEU A 53 -1.36 -10.37 -8.20
C LEU A 53 -0.29 -9.88 -7.22
N GLN A 54 0.17 -8.66 -7.46
CA GLN A 54 1.03 -7.90 -6.56
C GLN A 54 0.27 -6.72 -5.96
N LEU A 55 0.43 -6.53 -4.66
CA LEU A 55 -0.15 -5.41 -3.92
C LEU A 55 0.77 -4.21 -4.04
N ASN A 56 0.21 -3.08 -4.45
CA ASN A 56 0.90 -1.80 -4.52
C ASN A 56 0.16 -0.77 -3.66
N LEU A 57 0.92 0.23 -3.22
CA LEU A 57 0.39 1.39 -2.50
C LEU A 57 0.66 2.64 -3.34
N VAL A 58 -0.39 3.38 -3.67
CA VAL A 58 -0.28 4.64 -4.41
C VAL A 58 -0.97 5.76 -3.63
N LEU A 59 -0.48 6.99 -3.77
CA LEU A 59 -1.03 8.14 -3.04
C LEU A 59 -2.08 8.93 -3.85
N HIS A 60 -2.17 8.65 -5.15
CA HIS A 60 -3.19 9.24 -5.99
C HIS A 60 -4.34 8.24 -6.16
N HIS A 61 -5.54 8.76 -6.34
CA HIS A 61 -6.70 7.93 -6.67
C HIS A 61 -6.41 7.16 -7.96
N ALA A 62 -6.67 5.85 -7.91
CA ALA A 62 -6.56 4.96 -9.05
C ALA A 62 -7.87 4.18 -9.19
N GLU A 63 -8.33 4.00 -10.42
CA GLU A 63 -9.55 3.23 -10.68
C GLU A 63 -9.36 1.78 -10.21
N GLY A 64 -10.36 1.26 -9.51
CA GLY A 64 -10.29 -0.07 -8.94
C GLY A 64 -9.35 -0.19 -7.73
N ALA A 65 -8.98 0.92 -7.11
CA ALA A 65 -8.20 0.90 -5.88
C ALA A 65 -9.07 0.87 -4.61
N PHE A 66 -8.47 0.49 -3.49
CA PHE A 66 -9.09 0.54 -2.17
C PHE A 66 -8.51 1.71 -1.38
N ALA A 67 -9.33 2.72 -1.10
CA ALA A 67 -8.92 3.86 -0.30
C ALA A 67 -8.59 3.41 1.14
N VAL A 68 -7.41 3.80 1.64
CA VAL A 68 -6.94 3.50 3.00
C VAL A 68 -6.41 4.76 3.68
N SER A 69 -6.62 4.83 4.99
CA SER A 69 -6.19 5.95 5.83
C SER A 69 -5.52 5.46 7.11
N GLY A 70 -4.94 6.39 7.87
CA GLY A 70 -4.19 6.07 9.09
C GLY A 70 -2.86 5.38 8.79
N LEU A 71 -2.24 5.70 7.65
CA LEU A 71 -0.87 5.27 7.38
C LEU A 71 0.10 6.36 7.81
N ARG A 72 1.26 5.93 8.29
CA ARG A 72 2.35 6.81 8.70
C ARG A 72 3.65 6.25 8.14
N ILE A 73 4.47 7.10 7.56
CA ILE A 73 5.81 6.75 7.10
C ILE A 73 6.84 7.17 8.15
N GLU A 74 7.85 6.32 8.37
CA GLU A 74 8.93 6.55 9.32
C GLU A 74 10.27 6.55 8.57
N GLY A 75 11.15 7.51 8.88
CA GLY A 75 12.48 7.61 8.23
C GLY A 75 12.47 8.24 6.84
N ALA A 76 11.29 8.59 6.34
CA ALA A 76 11.10 9.36 5.13
C ALA A 76 9.87 10.26 5.24
N ALA A 77 9.89 11.33 4.45
CA ALA A 77 8.77 12.20 4.19
C ALA A 77 8.20 11.89 2.80
N TRP A 78 6.89 12.02 2.66
CA TRP A 78 6.22 11.79 1.38
C TRP A 78 5.18 12.87 1.12
N SER A 79 5.26 13.51 -0.06
CA SER A 79 4.25 14.49 -0.48
C SER A 79 3.54 14.07 -1.76
N ALA A 80 2.34 14.59 -2.03
CA ALA A 80 1.61 14.30 -3.26
C ALA A 80 2.34 14.80 -4.54
N ALA A 81 3.28 15.74 -4.40
CA ALA A 81 4.00 16.36 -5.51
C ALA A 81 5.42 15.79 -5.71
N ASN A 82 6.01 15.17 -4.67
CA ASN A 82 7.40 14.70 -4.71
C ASN A 82 7.48 13.23 -4.32
N PRO A 83 8.43 12.48 -4.91
CA PRO A 83 8.72 11.11 -4.50
C PRO A 83 9.23 11.06 -3.05
N LEU A 84 9.42 9.87 -2.52
CA LEU A 84 9.95 9.64 -1.17
C LEU A 84 11.27 10.41 -0.95
N VAL A 85 11.30 11.27 0.07
CA VAL A 85 12.49 12.01 0.51
C VAL A 85 12.90 11.53 1.90
N LEU A 86 14.16 11.18 2.10
CA LEU A 86 14.64 10.74 3.40
C LEU A 86 14.59 11.89 4.42
N ASN A 87 14.12 11.62 5.64
CA ASN A 87 14.07 12.59 6.73
C ASN A 87 15.01 12.20 7.87
N ASP A 88 14.99 12.96 8.96
CA ASP A 88 15.83 12.78 10.16
C ASP A 88 15.41 11.61 11.07
N GLY A 89 14.57 10.68 10.59
CA GLY A 89 13.98 9.61 11.40
C GLY A 89 12.65 9.99 12.03
N SER A 90 12.13 11.20 11.75
CA SER A 90 10.79 11.59 12.10
C SER A 90 9.74 10.74 11.38
N HIS A 91 8.54 10.74 11.94
CA HIS A 91 7.39 10.11 11.33
C HIS A 91 6.45 11.14 10.74
N GLU A 92 5.89 10.84 9.57
CA GLU A 92 4.93 11.70 8.89
C GLU A 92 3.63 10.93 8.64
N SER A 93 2.49 11.57 8.89
CA SER A 93 1.19 10.96 8.58
C SER A 93 0.95 11.08 7.09
N LEU A 94 0.68 9.95 6.44
CA LEU A 94 0.35 9.93 5.03
C LEU A 94 -1.12 10.36 4.84
N PRO A 95 -1.44 11.08 3.75
CA PRO A 95 -2.82 11.32 3.35
C PRO A 95 -3.50 9.99 2.98
N THR A 96 -4.79 10.04 2.60
CA THR A 96 -5.47 8.87 2.05
C THR A 96 -4.65 8.28 0.91
N CYS A 97 -4.23 7.03 1.09
CA CYS A 97 -3.54 6.25 0.09
C CYS A 97 -4.52 5.24 -0.52
N PHE A 98 -4.10 4.55 -1.57
CA PHE A 98 -4.93 3.65 -2.34
C PHE A 98 -4.15 2.35 -2.55
N LEU A 99 -4.75 1.24 -2.16
CA LEU A 99 -4.21 -0.08 -2.42
C LEU A 99 -4.67 -0.54 -3.80
N THR A 100 -3.73 -0.94 -4.64
CA THR A 100 -4.01 -1.47 -5.99
C THR A 100 -3.40 -2.85 -6.15
N TRP A 101 -4.07 -3.68 -6.94
CA TRP A 101 -3.58 -5.00 -7.32
C TRP A 101 -3.22 -4.98 -8.80
N SER A 102 -1.97 -5.30 -9.13
CA SER A 102 -1.50 -5.40 -10.52
C SER A 102 -1.01 -6.81 -10.81
N LEU A 103 -1.12 -7.24 -12.07
CA LEU A 103 -0.48 -8.50 -12.48
C LEU A 103 1.04 -8.33 -12.38
N GLY A 104 1.75 -9.26 -11.75
CA GLY A 104 3.20 -9.18 -11.51
C GLY A 104 4.04 -9.24 -12.80
N ALA A 105 3.45 -9.68 -13.92
CA ALA A 105 4.02 -9.57 -15.26
C ALA A 105 3.75 -8.20 -15.93
N SER A 106 2.92 -7.39 -15.30
CA SER A 106 2.53 -6.03 -15.68
C SER A 106 2.94 -5.07 -14.57
N LEU A 107 4.23 -5.08 -14.20
CA LEU A 107 4.83 -3.78 -13.97
C LEU A 107 4.57 -3.00 -15.27
N PRO A 108 3.91 -1.83 -15.24
CA PRO A 108 3.86 -1.01 -16.42
C PRO A 108 5.30 -0.64 -16.75
N SER A 109 5.91 -1.42 -17.65
CA SER A 109 7.12 -1.09 -18.39
C SER A 109 6.96 0.21 -19.21
N ASP A 110 5.80 0.87 -19.11
CA ASP A 110 5.43 2.13 -19.75
C ASP A 110 5.44 3.36 -18.82
N THR A 111 5.71 3.20 -17.52
CA THR A 111 6.11 4.33 -16.66
C THR A 111 7.64 4.40 -16.64
N ALA A 112 8.17 5.15 -17.60
CA ALA A 112 9.57 5.56 -17.74
C ALA A 112 10.37 5.46 -16.43
N ALA A 113 11.25 4.46 -16.31
CA ALA A 113 12.36 4.36 -15.36
C ALA A 113 12.19 5.18 -14.07
N VAL A 114 11.07 5.00 -13.36
CA VAL A 114 10.88 5.65 -12.07
C VAL A 114 11.63 4.79 -11.08
N ASP A 115 12.63 5.35 -10.44
CA ASP A 115 13.36 4.64 -9.40
C ASP A 115 12.38 4.27 -8.28
N LEU A 116 12.28 2.98 -7.97
CA LEU A 116 11.39 2.44 -6.96
C LEU A 116 12.21 1.91 -5.79
N ALA A 117 11.74 2.14 -4.56
CA ALA A 117 12.22 1.45 -3.37
C ALA A 117 11.14 0.55 -2.78
N LEU A 118 11.59 -0.56 -2.23
CA LEU A 118 10.75 -1.49 -1.48
C LEU A 118 10.63 -1.01 -0.04
N VAL A 119 9.42 -0.66 0.38
CA VAL A 119 9.14 -0.17 1.72
C VAL A 119 8.21 -1.14 2.44
N PRO A 120 8.65 -1.75 3.56
CA PRO A 120 7.79 -2.64 4.34
C PRO A 120 6.65 -1.86 5.00
N VAL A 121 5.44 -2.42 4.90
CA VAL A 121 4.22 -1.91 5.52
C VAL A 121 3.83 -2.82 6.67
N TYR A 122 3.92 -2.29 7.89
CA TYR A 122 3.58 -2.98 9.11
C TYR A 122 2.18 -2.60 9.59
N LEU A 123 1.52 -3.53 10.25
CA LEU A 123 0.23 -3.28 10.88
C LEU A 123 0.35 -2.42 12.14
N ASN A 124 1.46 -2.53 12.86
CA ASN A 124 1.65 -1.92 14.16
C ASN A 124 2.95 -1.12 14.22
N ARG A 125 3.02 -0.16 15.15
CA ARG A 125 4.22 0.66 15.36
C ARG A 125 5.44 -0.17 15.76
N ASP A 126 5.21 -1.31 16.44
CA ASP A 126 6.28 -2.13 16.99
C ASP A 126 6.97 -2.97 15.89
N ARG A 127 6.47 -2.90 14.64
CA ARG A 127 7.00 -3.59 13.45
C ARG A 127 7.05 -5.11 13.56
N ASP A 128 6.22 -5.67 14.43
CA ASP A 128 6.16 -7.12 14.69
C ASP A 128 5.28 -7.86 13.68
N SER A 129 4.37 -7.15 12.99
CA SER A 129 3.45 -7.72 12.01
C SER A 129 3.64 -7.03 10.65
N LEU A 130 4.42 -7.65 9.77
CA LEU A 130 4.60 -7.22 8.38
C LEU A 130 3.38 -7.65 7.57
N MET A 131 2.68 -6.69 6.97
CA MET A 131 1.53 -6.99 6.11
C MET A 131 1.95 -7.26 4.66
N PHE A 132 2.74 -6.34 4.08
CA PHE A 132 3.23 -6.44 2.71
C PHE A 132 4.42 -5.49 2.50
N VAL A 133 5.06 -5.61 1.34
CA VAL A 133 6.11 -4.69 0.90
C VAL A 133 5.56 -3.88 -0.26
N ALA A 134 5.50 -2.56 -0.10
CA ALA A 134 5.04 -1.64 -1.13
C ALA A 134 6.22 -1.18 -2.01
N SER A 135 6.00 -1.13 -3.32
CA SER A 135 6.92 -0.48 -4.26
C SER A 135 6.56 1.00 -4.36
N LEU A 136 7.52 1.86 -4.06
CA LEU A 136 7.29 3.28 -3.85
C LEU A 136 8.28 4.12 -4.67
N PRO A 137 7.85 5.11 -5.46
CA PRO A 137 8.77 5.99 -6.17
C PRO A 137 9.66 6.81 -5.24
N ILE A 138 10.95 6.85 -5.56
CA ILE A 138 12.00 7.54 -4.80
C ILE A 138 12.60 8.69 -5.61
N ASP A 139 13.11 9.68 -4.88
CA ASP A 139 13.76 10.84 -5.45
C ASP A 139 15.28 10.67 -5.42
N LEU A 140 15.85 10.13 -6.52
CA LEU A 140 17.29 9.96 -6.63
C LEU A 140 18.05 11.29 -6.61
N GLU A 141 17.46 12.36 -7.15
CA GLU A 141 18.12 13.68 -7.22
C GLU A 141 18.35 14.25 -5.81
N ASN A 142 17.44 13.93 -4.88
CA ASN A 142 17.57 14.28 -3.46
C ASN A 142 18.23 13.18 -2.61
N GLY A 143 18.90 12.21 -3.23
CA GLY A 143 19.72 11.20 -2.55
C GLY A 143 18.93 10.06 -1.89
N ALA A 144 17.64 9.91 -2.21
CA ALA A 144 16.83 8.78 -1.74
C ALA A 144 17.09 7.54 -2.61
N THR A 145 18.30 6.97 -2.56
CA THR A 145 18.61 5.70 -3.25
C THR A 145 17.95 4.50 -2.55
N PRO A 146 17.68 3.37 -3.24
CA PRO A 146 17.12 2.17 -2.62
C PRO A 146 17.96 1.67 -1.42
N ASP A 147 19.28 1.74 -1.53
CA ASP A 147 20.22 1.45 -0.44
C ASP A 147 20.02 2.40 0.74
N ALA A 148 19.85 3.70 0.49
CA ALA A 148 19.64 4.67 1.55
C ALA A 148 18.29 4.48 2.25
N VAL A 149 17.22 4.15 1.50
CA VAL A 149 15.91 3.77 2.06
C VAL A 149 16.06 2.55 2.98
N THR A 150 16.82 1.54 2.54
CA THR A 150 17.08 0.32 3.32
C THR A 150 17.91 0.63 4.57
N GLN A 151 19.00 1.40 4.44
CA GLN A 151 19.89 1.76 5.55
C GLN A 151 19.21 2.63 6.61
N ARG A 152 18.26 3.49 6.20
CA ARG A 152 17.46 4.29 7.13
C ARG A 152 16.27 3.52 7.73
N ALA A 153 16.11 2.25 7.38
CA ALA A 153 15.01 1.41 7.86
C ALA A 153 13.64 2.08 7.66
N VAL A 154 13.45 2.70 6.49
CA VAL A 154 12.19 3.36 6.14
C VAL A 154 11.07 2.33 6.16
N ALA A 155 9.97 2.67 6.81
CA ALA A 155 8.82 1.77 6.94
C ALA A 155 7.52 2.57 6.95
N ILE A 156 6.43 1.91 6.57
CA ILE A 156 5.08 2.43 6.76
C ILE A 156 4.43 1.63 7.88
N VAL A 157 3.72 2.31 8.77
CA VAL A 157 2.93 1.71 9.83
C VAL A 157 1.48 2.14 9.71
N ALA A 158 0.55 1.21 9.88
CA ALA A 158 -0.86 1.54 10.10
C ALA A 158 -1.03 1.95 11.56
N ALA A 159 -1.44 3.19 11.82
CA ALA A 159 -1.57 3.78 13.16
C ALA A 159 -2.98 4.34 13.39
#